data_AF-A0A656DAG7-F1
#
_entry.id   AF-A0A656DAG7-F1
#
_cell.length_a   1.000
_cell.length_b   1.000
_cell.length_c   1.000
_cell.angle_alpha   90.00
_cell.angle_beta   90.00
_cell.angle_gamma   90.00
#
_symmetry.space_group_name_H-M   'P 1'
#
loop_
_entity.id
_entity.type
_entity.pdbx_description
1 polymer ?
#
loop_
_entity_poly.entity_id
_entity_poly.type
_entity_poly.pdbx_seq_one_letter_code
_entity_poly.pdbx_strand_id
1 'polypeptide(L)'
;MTNYQKVHPIALGVGLGVIEGLAIFTATIILFLQGDRGSAFLSKLFPFYEISIMGAFIGLVEGFIDGFIGGIILGWVYNWVVGKR
;
A
#
# COMPACT_ATOMS: atom_id res chain seq x y z
N MET A 1 -18.93 -1.25 -29.32
CA MET A 1 -19.06 -1.56 -27.87
C MET A 1 -17.68 -1.94 -27.37
N THR A 2 -17.09 -1.18 -26.45
CA THR A 2 -15.79 -1.52 -25.85
C THR A 2 -15.98 -2.68 -24.87
N ASN A 3 -15.34 -3.81 -25.15
CA ASN A 3 -15.35 -4.97 -24.26
C ASN A 3 -14.28 -4.78 -23.18
N TYR A 4 -14.67 -4.38 -21.97
CA TYR A 4 -13.75 -4.20 -20.86
C TYR A 4 -13.35 -5.57 -20.29
N GLN A 5 -12.05 -5.86 -20.27
CA GLN A 5 -11.51 -7.11 -19.72
C GLN A 5 -11.51 -7.07 -18.18
N LYS A 6 -11.87 -8.17 -17.54
CA LYS A 6 -11.78 -8.31 -16.07
C LYS A 6 -10.32 -8.31 -15.62
N VAL A 7 -10.07 -7.82 -14.40
CA VAL A 7 -8.75 -7.86 -13.76
C VAL A 7 -8.69 -8.99 -12.74
N HIS A 8 -7.52 -9.59 -12.54
CA HIS A 8 -7.33 -10.61 -11.50
C HIS A 8 -7.09 -9.93 -10.14
N PRO A 9 -8.03 -9.99 -9.17
CA PRO A 9 -7.96 -9.17 -7.96
C PRO A 9 -6.72 -9.45 -7.09
N ILE A 10 -6.31 -10.72 -6.99
CA ILE A 10 -5.11 -11.10 -6.23
C ILE A 10 -3.85 -10.55 -6.89
N ALA A 11 -3.77 -10.56 -8.22
CA ALA A 11 -2.58 -10.06 -8.92
C ALA A 11 -2.47 -8.54 -8.75
N LEU A 12 -3.61 -7.84 -8.83
CA LEU A 12 -3.68 -6.41 -8.53
C LEU A 12 -3.30 -6.11 -7.08
N GLY A 13 -3.84 -6.86 -6.12
CA GLY A 13 -3.49 -6.78 -4.70
C GLY A 13 -2.00 -6.93 -4.46
N VAL A 14 -1.37 -8.00 -4.97
CA VAL A 14 0.08 -8.21 -4.78
C VAL A 14 0.88 -7.05 -5.37
N GLY A 15 0.53 -6.60 -6.58
CA GLY A 15 1.22 -5.47 -7.22
C GLY A 15 1.13 -4.19 -6.40
N LEU A 16 -0.07 -3.82 -5.95
CA LEU A 16 -0.28 -2.61 -5.15
C LEU A 16 0.33 -2.72 -3.75
N GLY A 17 0.23 -3.87 -3.10
CA GLY A 17 0.88 -4.12 -1.81
C GLY A 17 2.40 -3.97 -1.90
N VAL A 18 3.05 -4.53 -2.92
CA VAL A 18 4.50 -4.36 -3.10
C VAL A 18 4.87 -2.89 -3.32
N ILE A 19 4.13 -2.18 -4.17
CA ILE A 19 4.38 -0.76 -4.46
C ILE A 19 4.23 0.08 -3.18
N GLU A 20 3.14 -0.11 -2.44
CA GLU A 20 2.87 0.69 -1.24
C GLU A 20 3.86 0.34 -0.11
N GLY A 21 4.07 -0.94 0.19
CA GLY A 21 5.03 -1.36 1.20
C GLY A 21 6.45 -0.82 0.93
N LEU A 22 6.91 -0.86 -0.33
CA LEU A 22 8.21 -0.28 -0.70
C LEU A 22 8.23 1.25 -0.58
N ALA A 23 7.11 1.93 -0.86
CA ALA A 23 6.98 3.37 -0.67
C ALA A 23 7.09 3.74 0.82
N ILE A 24 6.39 3.03 1.71
CA ILE A 24 6.46 3.24 3.16
C ILE A 24 7.85 2.93 3.71
N PHE A 25 8.46 1.82 3.29
CA PHE A 25 9.84 1.47 3.67
C PHE A 25 10.81 2.60 3.30
N THR A 26 10.78 3.03 2.03
CA THR A 26 11.69 4.05 1.52
C THR A 26 11.47 5.40 2.20
N ALA A 27 10.22 5.81 2.39
CA ALA A 27 9.87 7.03 3.10
C ALA A 27 10.39 7.01 4.54
N THR A 28 10.26 5.89 5.24
CA THR A 28 10.76 5.72 6.61
C THR A 28 12.28 5.89 6.70
N ILE A 29 13.02 5.26 5.78
CA ILE A 29 14.49 5.38 5.74
C ILE A 29 14.91 6.83 5.44
N ILE A 30 14.23 7.51 4.51
CA ILE A 30 14.50 8.93 4.21
C ILE A 30 14.27 9.80 5.44
N LEU A 31 13.14 9.63 6.14
CA LEU A 31 12.81 10.40 7.34
C LEU A 31 13.80 10.15 8.47
N PHE A 32 14.22 8.89 8.65
CA PHE A 32 15.25 8.51 9.62
C PHE A 32 16.58 9.23 9.35
N LEU A 33 17.04 9.24 8.09
CA LEU A 33 18.29 9.92 7.71
C LEU A 33 18.21 11.45 7.83
N GLN A 34 17.02 12.03 7.70
CA GLN A 34 16.82 13.49 7.80
C GLN A 34 16.73 13.99 9.25
N GLY A 35 16.75 13.12 10.26
CA GLY A 35 16.62 13.52 11.66
C GLY A 35 15.23 14.05 11.99
N ASP A 36 14.19 13.46 11.38
CA ASP A 36 12.78 13.62 11.76
C ASP A 36 12.10 14.98 11.47
N ARG A 37 12.37 15.59 10.31
CA ARG A 37 11.71 16.85 9.90
C ARG A 37 10.37 16.67 9.16
N GLY A 38 9.56 15.67 9.51
CA GLY A 38 8.30 15.37 8.81
C GLY A 38 7.39 14.31 9.44
N SER A 39 7.60 13.97 10.71
CA SER A 39 7.06 12.78 11.39
C SER A 39 5.53 12.65 11.48
N ALA A 40 4.80 13.76 11.27
CA ALA A 40 3.43 13.88 11.75
C ALA A 40 2.38 13.04 10.98
N PHE A 41 2.70 12.50 9.80
CA PHE A 41 1.72 11.77 8.99
C PHE A 41 1.86 10.25 9.10
N LEU A 42 3.06 9.68 8.87
CA LEU A 42 3.24 8.22 8.93
C LEU A 42 3.03 7.68 10.35
N SER A 43 3.53 8.38 11.38
CA SER A 43 3.33 7.97 12.78
C SER A 43 1.86 7.91 13.22
N LYS A 44 0.95 8.58 12.50
CA LYS A 44 -0.49 8.54 12.78
C LYS A 44 -1.22 7.42 12.04
N LEU A 45 -0.71 6.99 10.89
CA LEU A 45 -1.35 5.97 10.07
C LEU A 45 -1.00 4.56 10.54
N PHE A 46 0.18 4.38 11.11
CA PHE A 46 0.69 3.07 11.51
C PHE A 46 0.80 3.00 13.04
N PRO A 47 -0.17 2.36 13.73
CA PRO A 47 -0.06 2.13 15.16
C PRO A 47 1.15 1.22 15.40
N PHE A 48 2.00 1.54 16.38
CA PHE A 48 3.30 0.87 16.66
C PHE A 48 4.48 1.23 15.76
N TYR A 49 4.31 2.21 14.86
CA TYR A 49 5.40 2.69 14.01
C TYR A 49 6.21 3.80 14.68
N GLU A 50 7.52 3.58 14.72
CA GLU A 50 8.51 4.62 15.02
C GLU A 50 9.43 4.78 13.81
N ILE A 51 9.87 6.02 13.54
CA ILE A 51 10.82 6.30 12.46
C ILE A 51 12.19 5.76 12.85
N SER A 52 12.43 4.51 12.47
CA SER A 52 13.65 3.74 12.75
C SER A 52 13.87 2.70 11.65
N ILE A 53 15.06 2.10 11.62
CA ILE A 53 15.36 1.00 10.68
C ILE A 53 14.39 -0.16 10.89
N MET A 54 14.10 -0.53 12.14
CA MET A 54 13.13 -1.60 12.45
C MET A 54 11.71 -1.19 12.04
N GLY A 55 11.32 0.06 12.32
CA GLY A 55 10.04 0.61 11.91
C GLY A 55 9.85 0.63 10.39
N ALA A 56 10.92 0.77 9.61
CA ALA A 56 10.84 0.67 8.15
C ALA A 56 10.40 -0.73 7.69
N PHE A 57 10.91 -1.80 8.32
CA PHE A 57 10.50 -3.17 8.02
C PHE A 57 9.06 -3.45 8.49
N ILE A 58 8.65 -2.89 9.62
CA ILE A 58 7.25 -2.97 10.09
C ILE A 58 6.34 -2.27 9.07
N GLY A 59 6.65 -1.03 8.69
CA GLY A 59 5.90 -0.28 7.69
C GLY A 59 5.89 -0.92 6.30
N LEU A 60 6.94 -1.66 5.92
CA LEU A 60 6.94 -2.47 4.69
C LEU A 60 5.85 -3.55 4.73
N VAL A 61 5.71 -4.24 5.86
CA VAL A 61 4.69 -5.29 6.03
C VAL A 61 3.31 -4.67 6.14
N GLU A 62 3.13 -3.64 6.94
CA GLU A 62 1.84 -2.97 7.10
C GLU A 62 1.36 -2.35 5.79
N GLY A 63 2.22 -1.63 5.07
CA GLY A 63 1.88 -1.09 3.75
C GLY A 63 1.71 -2.17 2.69
N PHE A 64 2.37 -3.31 2.80
CA PHE A 64 2.03 -4.44 1.91
C PHE A 64 0.62 -4.94 2.17
N ILE A 65 0.23 -5.10 3.44
CA ILE A 65 -1.09 -5.60 3.83
C ILE A 65 -2.18 -4.62 3.39
N ASP A 66 -2.01 -3.32 3.65
CA ASP A 66 -2.99 -2.30 3.28
C ASP A 66 -3.18 -2.24 1.75
N GLY A 67 -2.09 -2.11 0.99
CA GLY A 67 -2.13 -2.06 -0.47
C GLY A 67 -2.63 -3.35 -1.11
N PHE A 68 -2.35 -4.51 -0.48
CA PHE A 68 -2.89 -5.80 -0.92
C PHE A 68 -4.40 -5.88 -0.76
N ILE A 69 -4.92 -5.53 0.43
CA ILE A 69 -6.35 -5.52 0.70
C ILE A 69 -7.04 -4.49 -0.20
N GLY A 70 -6.50 -3.28 -0.29
CA GLY A 70 -6.99 -2.22 -1.16
C GLY A 70 -7.04 -2.65 -2.62
N GLY A 71 -6.00 -3.30 -3.13
CA GLY A 71 -5.96 -3.80 -4.50
C GLY A 71 -6.93 -4.94 -4.78
N ILE A 72 -7.18 -5.83 -3.82
CA ILE A 72 -8.24 -6.84 -3.95
C ILE A 72 -9.61 -6.17 -4.03
N ILE A 73 -9.90 -5.23 -3.13
CA ILE A 73 -11.17 -4.50 -3.11
C ILE A 73 -11.38 -3.76 -4.42
N LEU A 74 -10.36 -3.04 -4.91
CA LEU A 74 -10.41 -2.34 -6.19
C LEU A 74 -10.67 -3.30 -7.36
N GLY A 75 -9.98 -4.44 -7.41
CA GLY A 75 -10.19 -5.45 -8.44
C GLY A 75 -11.61 -6.05 -8.40
N TRP A 76 -12.14 -6.28 -7.20
CA TRP A 76 -13.52 -6.74 -7.00
C TRP A 76 -14.55 -5.71 -7.49
N VAL A 77 -14.43 -4.46 -7.05
CA VAL A 77 -15.33 -3.37 -7.45
C VAL A 77 -15.28 -3.15 -8.95
N TYR A 78 -14.08 -3.11 -9.55
CA TYR A 78 -13.91 -2.99 -11.00
C TYR A 78 -14.65 -4.11 -11.75
N ASN A 79 -14.42 -5.37 -11.35
CA ASN A 79 -15.04 -6.52 -12.00
C ASN A 79 -16.57 -6.53 -11.83
N TRP A 80 -17.08 -6.05 -10.70
CA TRP A 80 -18.51 -5.89 -10.45
C TRP A 80 -19.14 -4.83 -11.36
N VAL A 81 -18.49 -3.67 -11.53
CA VAL A 81 -18.96 -2.61 -12.44
C VAL A 81 -18.94 -3.10 -13.88
N VAL A 82 -17.87 -3.76 -14.32
CA VAL A 82 -17.75 -4.31 -15.68
C VAL A 82 -18.78 -5.40 -15.93
N GLY A 83 -19.05 -6.28 -14.96
CA GLY A 83 -20.02 -7.38 -15.12
C GLY A 83 -21.50 -6.97 -15.08
N LYS A 84 -21.82 -5.72 -14.71
CA LYS A 84 -23.18 -5.16 -14.73
C LYS A 84 -23.59 -4.54 -16.06
N ARG A 85 -22.67 -4.41 -17.02
CA ARG A 85 -22.92 -3.92 -18.37
C ARG A 85 -23.02 -5.08 -19.35
#